data_AF-A0A8J6Y4E8-F1
#
_entry.id   AF-A0A8J6Y4E8-F1
#
_cell.length_a   1.000
_cell.length_b   1.000
_cell.length_c   1.000
_cell.angle_alpha   90.00
_cell.angle_beta   90.00
_cell.angle_gamma   90.00
#
_symmetry.space_group_name_H-M   'P 1'
#
loop_
_entity.id
_entity.type
_entity.pdbx_description
1 polymer ?
#
loop_
_entity_poly.entity_id
_entity_poly.type
_entity_poly.pdbx_seq_one_letter_code
_entity_poly.pdbx_strand_id
1 'polypeptide(L)'
;MAARYMTVLVLLAMLFTAACENTEPSPEVRLEIETAVTGYLDALADAYSTLDVSVLEGHASPNEVAHVKKLLTELLQKTGDRIDADLISFDIQSMSVFRSINATVRLWEVWDITRVGAADGIEKGHTTSIQHTILQMRMVDGRWICIGRSIMSQETPIPDEEPSPTVDPA
;
A
#
# COMPACT_ATOMS: atom_id res chain seq x y z
N MET A 1 51.06 25.75 4.28
CA MET A 1 49.73 25.97 3.68
C MET A 1 49.17 24.73 2.98
N ALA A 2 49.98 23.91 2.30
CA ALA A 2 49.53 22.71 1.58
C ALA A 2 48.81 21.62 2.43
N ALA A 3 49.26 21.39 3.68
CA ALA A 3 48.67 20.36 4.56
C ALA A 3 47.22 20.63 4.98
N ARG A 4 46.79 21.90 5.04
CA ARG A 4 45.42 22.28 5.40
C ARG A 4 44.43 22.01 4.26
N TYR A 5 44.85 22.20 3.00
CA TYR A 5 44.01 21.90 1.84
C TYR A 5 43.83 20.39 1.62
N MET A 6 44.87 19.59 1.86
CA MET A 6 44.82 18.13 1.74
C MET A 6 43.85 17.49 2.74
N THR A 7 43.76 18.02 3.96
CA THR A 7 42.84 17.50 5.00
C THR A 7 41.38 17.79 4.65
N VAL A 8 41.10 18.98 4.10
CA VAL A 8 39.74 19.36 3.65
C VAL A 8 39.30 18.52 2.46
N LEU A 9 40.21 18.23 1.52
CA LEU A 9 39.91 17.43 0.32
C LEU A 9 39.61 15.96 0.66
N VAL A 10 40.32 15.39 1.64
CA VAL A 10 40.06 14.03 2.15
C VAL A 10 38.73 13.95 2.89
N LEU A 11 38.39 14.93 3.72
CA LEU A 11 37.08 15.00 4.40
C LEU A 11 35.91 15.13 3.41
N LEU A 12 36.09 15.94 2.35
CA LEU A 12 35.09 16.09 1.29
C LEU A 12 34.91 14.78 0.50
N ALA A 13 36.01 14.09 0.18
CA ALA A 13 35.97 12.81 -0.51
C ALA A 13 35.29 11.70 0.32
N MET A 14 35.47 11.67 1.65
CA MET A 14 34.76 10.74 2.52
C MET A 14 33.24 11.02 2.56
N LEU A 15 32.82 12.29 2.52
CA LEU A 15 31.40 12.66 2.45
C LEU A 15 30.73 12.19 1.15
N PHE A 16 31.45 12.13 0.03
CA PHE A 16 30.90 11.64 -1.24
C PHE A 16 30.70 10.11 -1.27
N THR A 17 31.49 9.33 -0.52
CA THR A 17 31.33 7.87 -0.49
C THR A 17 30.11 7.39 0.30
N ALA A 18 29.54 8.22 1.16
CA ALA A 18 28.33 7.88 1.93
C ALA A 18 27.02 8.11 1.15
N ALA A 19 27.07 8.69 -0.04
CA ALA A 19 25.88 9.04 -0.83
C ALA A 19 25.49 7.98 -1.88
N CYS A 20 26.28 6.91 -2.03
CA CYS A 20 25.94 5.76 -2.88
C CYS A 20 25.58 4.54 -2.01
N GLU A 21 24.68 4.72 -1.03
CA GLU A 21 24.00 3.55 -0.46
C GLU A 21 23.12 2.97 -1.57
N ASN A 22 23.47 1.79 -2.07
CA ASN A 22 22.65 1.10 -3.05
C ASN A 22 21.35 0.69 -2.38
N THR A 23 20.25 1.36 -2.73
CA THR A 23 18.92 1.10 -2.19
C THR A 23 18.18 0.00 -2.95
N GLU A 24 18.81 -0.56 -3.99
CA GLU A 24 18.26 -1.69 -4.72
C GLU A 24 18.42 -2.98 -3.90
N PRO A 25 17.31 -3.66 -3.56
CA PRO A 25 17.39 -4.91 -2.80
C PRO A 25 18.01 -6.04 -3.63
N SER A 26 18.66 -6.97 -2.93
CA SER A 26 19.00 -8.26 -3.54
C SER A 26 17.73 -9.01 -3.95
N PRO A 27 17.80 -9.96 -4.90
CA PRO A 27 16.63 -10.74 -5.34
C PRO A 27 15.93 -11.48 -4.19
N GLU A 28 16.69 -11.97 -3.21
CA GLU A 28 16.16 -12.65 -2.02
C GLU A 28 15.36 -11.68 -1.13
N VAL A 29 15.95 -10.52 -0.78
CA VAL A 29 15.28 -9.50 0.02
C VAL A 29 14.04 -8.95 -0.70
N ARG A 30 14.13 -8.78 -2.03
CA ARG A 30 12.98 -8.38 -2.84
C ARG A 30 11.83 -9.37 -2.68
N LEU A 31 12.09 -10.67 -2.86
CA LEU A 31 11.07 -11.71 -2.74
C LEU A 31 10.43 -11.76 -1.34
N GLU A 32 11.23 -11.57 -0.29
CA GLU A 32 10.71 -11.50 1.09
C GLU A 32 9.76 -10.31 1.28
N ILE A 33 10.14 -9.14 0.76
CA ILE A 33 9.30 -7.93 0.85
C ILE A 33 8.05 -8.10 0.00
N GLU A 34 8.15 -8.65 -1.22
CA GLU A 34 6.99 -8.94 -2.08
C GLU A 34 6.00 -9.87 -1.37
N THR A 35 6.50 -10.95 -0.76
CA THR A 35 5.68 -11.89 0.03
C THR A 35 4.99 -11.18 1.20
N ALA A 36 5.70 -10.29 1.90
CA ALA A 36 5.13 -9.54 3.02
C ALA A 36 4.09 -8.50 2.57
N VAL A 37 4.31 -7.86 1.41
CA VAL A 37 3.34 -6.95 0.79
C VAL A 37 2.08 -7.70 0.42
N THR A 38 2.18 -8.86 -0.25
CA THR A 38 1.02 -9.72 -0.55
C THR A 38 0.25 -10.05 0.72
N GLY A 39 0.93 -10.60 1.74
CA GLY A 39 0.26 -10.99 2.98
C GLY A 39 -0.41 -9.82 3.72
N TYR A 40 0.17 -8.62 3.66
CA TYR A 40 -0.47 -7.43 4.22
C TYR A 40 -1.69 -7.00 3.41
N LEU A 41 -1.63 -7.01 2.08
CA LEU A 41 -2.76 -6.60 1.23
C LEU A 41 -3.93 -7.59 1.31
N ASP A 42 -3.64 -8.89 1.38
CA ASP A 42 -4.66 -9.94 1.58
C ASP A 42 -5.34 -9.76 2.94
N ALA A 43 -4.56 -9.60 4.01
CA ALA A 43 -5.09 -9.33 5.35
C ALA A 43 -5.87 -7.99 5.41
N LEU A 44 -5.48 -7.00 4.61
CA LEU A 44 -6.19 -5.73 4.53
C LEU A 44 -7.56 -5.88 3.86
N ALA A 45 -7.66 -6.69 2.79
CA ALA A 45 -8.93 -7.03 2.16
C ALA A 45 -9.87 -7.72 3.17
N ASP A 46 -9.37 -8.73 3.87
CA ASP A 46 -10.12 -9.44 4.92
C ASP A 46 -10.59 -8.47 6.03
N ALA A 47 -9.71 -7.59 6.49
CA ALA A 47 -10.05 -6.61 7.53
C ALA A 47 -11.15 -5.64 7.08
N TYR A 48 -11.12 -5.22 5.81
CA TYR A 48 -12.17 -4.37 5.24
C TYR A 48 -13.51 -5.08 5.17
N SER A 49 -13.54 -6.31 4.66
CA SER A 49 -14.77 -7.10 4.46
C SER A 49 -15.43 -7.56 5.75
N THR A 50 -14.62 -7.89 6.76
CA THR A 50 -15.07 -8.47 8.05
C THR A 50 -15.18 -7.47 9.18
N LEU A 51 -14.56 -6.29 9.03
CA LEU A 51 -14.34 -5.31 10.10
C LEU A 51 -13.46 -5.82 11.27
N ASP A 52 -12.82 -6.98 11.10
CA ASP A 52 -11.90 -7.54 12.08
C ASP A 52 -10.45 -7.18 11.74
N VAL A 53 -9.83 -6.33 12.56
CA VAL A 53 -8.43 -5.92 12.35
C VAL A 53 -7.42 -6.91 12.95
N SER A 54 -7.86 -7.95 13.65
CA SER A 54 -6.95 -8.96 14.22
C SER A 54 -6.20 -9.75 13.14
N VAL A 55 -6.78 -9.87 11.94
CA VAL A 55 -6.14 -10.52 10.78
C VAL A 55 -4.87 -9.80 10.32
N LEU A 56 -4.70 -8.52 10.67
CA LEU A 56 -3.49 -7.74 10.36
C LEU A 56 -2.33 -8.06 11.32
N GLU A 57 -2.57 -8.81 12.40
CA GLU A 57 -1.53 -9.18 13.35
C GLU A 57 -0.42 -10.01 12.67
N GLY A 58 0.82 -9.57 12.84
CA GLY A 58 1.97 -10.20 12.19
C GLY A 58 2.20 -9.79 10.73
N HIS A 59 1.31 -8.99 10.14
CA HIS A 59 1.46 -8.36 8.82
C HIS A 59 1.64 -6.85 8.93
N ALA A 60 1.08 -6.23 9.96
CA ALA A 60 1.14 -4.80 10.20
C ALA A 60 1.65 -4.46 11.60
N SER A 61 2.22 -3.27 11.75
CA SER A 61 2.59 -2.72 13.05
C SER A 61 1.34 -2.32 13.85
N PRO A 62 1.43 -2.26 15.20
CA PRO A 62 0.30 -1.83 16.03
C PRO A 62 -0.27 -0.44 15.64
N ASN A 63 0.60 0.47 15.17
CA ASN A 63 0.17 1.80 14.73
C ASN A 63 -0.66 1.74 13.45
N GLU A 64 -0.26 0.90 12.50
CA GLU A 64 -1.00 0.69 11.25
C GLU A 64 -2.34 -0.01 11.53
N VAL A 65 -2.36 -1.04 12.38
CA VAL A 65 -3.60 -1.70 12.82
C VAL A 65 -4.57 -0.69 13.46
N ALA A 66 -4.07 0.19 14.33
CA ALA A 66 -4.88 1.23 14.94
C ALA A 66 -5.42 2.25 13.92
N HIS A 67 -4.62 2.58 12.88
CA HIS A 67 -5.07 3.42 11.78
C HIS A 67 -6.22 2.77 11.01
N VAL A 68 -6.04 1.53 10.55
CA VAL A 68 -7.07 0.80 9.79
C VAL A 68 -8.35 0.67 10.61
N LYS A 69 -8.23 0.31 11.90
CA LYS A 69 -9.38 0.26 12.81
C LYS A 69 -10.14 1.57 12.89
N LYS A 70 -9.42 2.68 12.97
CA LYS A 70 -10.03 4.02 13.00
C LYS A 70 -10.78 4.30 11.70
N LEU A 71 -10.19 4.02 10.54
CA LEU A 71 -10.82 4.20 9.23
C LEU A 71 -12.13 3.40 9.12
N LEU A 72 -12.10 2.13 9.50
CA LEU A 72 -13.29 1.25 9.45
C LEU A 72 -14.38 1.71 10.42
N THR A 73 -13.99 2.13 11.63
CA THR A 73 -14.92 2.68 12.61
C THR A 73 -15.58 3.96 12.09
N GLU A 74 -14.81 4.86 11.47
CA GLU A 74 -15.33 6.10 10.91
C GLU A 74 -16.32 5.85 9.77
N LEU A 75 -16.01 4.89 8.88
CA LEU A 75 -16.93 4.48 7.82
C LEU A 75 -18.26 4.02 8.41
N LEU A 76 -18.22 3.07 9.34
CA LEU A 76 -19.41 2.53 9.98
C LEU A 76 -20.23 3.60 10.69
N GLN A 77 -19.58 4.53 11.40
CA GLN A 77 -20.26 5.60 12.13
C GLN A 77 -20.87 6.67 11.23
N LYS A 78 -20.23 6.98 10.09
CA LYS A 78 -20.66 8.07 9.19
C LYS A 78 -21.74 7.62 8.22
N THR A 79 -21.64 6.40 7.69
CA THR A 79 -22.55 5.92 6.63
C THR A 79 -23.47 4.78 7.08
N GLY A 80 -23.13 4.08 8.17
CA GLY A 80 -23.83 2.85 8.55
C GLY A 80 -23.55 1.69 7.60
N ASP A 81 -22.48 1.80 6.79
CA ASP A 81 -22.10 0.78 5.82
C ASP A 81 -20.86 0.03 6.27
N ARG A 82 -20.77 -1.23 5.82
CA ARG A 82 -19.51 -1.94 5.68
C ARG A 82 -19.12 -1.95 4.21
N ILE A 83 -17.83 -2.16 3.96
CA ILE A 83 -17.32 -2.41 2.62
C ILE A 83 -17.01 -3.89 2.55
N ASP A 84 -17.43 -4.55 1.48
CA ASP A 84 -16.86 -5.80 1.00
C ASP A 84 -15.78 -5.41 0.00
N ALA A 85 -14.52 -5.68 0.32
CA ALA A 85 -13.39 -5.32 -0.52
C ALA A 85 -12.62 -6.56 -0.96
N ASP A 86 -12.47 -6.72 -2.26
CA ASP A 86 -11.63 -7.74 -2.87
C ASP A 86 -10.45 -7.06 -3.56
N LEU A 87 -9.23 -7.53 -3.25
CA LEU A 87 -8.05 -7.13 -4.00
C LEU A 87 -7.98 -7.96 -5.29
N ILE A 88 -8.28 -7.34 -6.42
CA ILE A 88 -8.26 -8.01 -7.73
C ILE A 88 -6.82 -8.24 -8.19
N SER A 89 -5.97 -7.22 -8.05
CA SER A 89 -4.57 -7.29 -8.43
C SER A 89 -3.77 -6.16 -7.80
N PHE A 90 -2.45 -6.32 -7.76
CA PHE A 90 -1.54 -5.21 -7.50
C PHE A 90 -0.26 -5.38 -8.32
N ASP A 91 0.46 -4.28 -8.53
CA ASP A 91 1.74 -4.26 -9.21
C ASP A 91 2.75 -3.38 -8.47
N ILE A 92 3.96 -3.90 -8.25
CA ILE A 92 5.03 -3.17 -7.56
C ILE A 92 5.82 -2.36 -8.58
N GLN A 93 5.57 -1.06 -8.57
CA GLN A 93 6.22 -0.11 -9.47
C GLN A 93 7.68 0.15 -9.10
N SER A 94 7.95 0.22 -7.79
CA SER A 94 9.31 0.41 -7.30
C SER A 94 9.45 -0.04 -5.85
N MET A 95 10.67 -0.45 -5.51
CA MET A 95 11.06 -0.86 -4.17
C MET A 95 12.42 -0.25 -3.85
N SER A 96 12.56 0.31 -2.65
CA SER A 96 13.82 0.83 -2.16
C SER A 96 14.02 0.39 -0.72
N VAL A 97 15.14 -0.29 -0.45
CA VAL A 97 15.52 -0.76 0.87
C VAL A 97 16.60 0.15 1.45
N PHE A 98 16.45 0.50 2.72
CA PHE A 98 17.35 1.39 3.44
C PHE A 98 17.89 0.67 4.69
N ARG A 99 19.22 0.59 4.80
CA ARG A 99 19.92 -0.09 5.90
C ARG A 99 19.47 -1.54 6.15
N SER A 100 18.95 -2.21 5.12
CA SER A 100 18.43 -3.59 5.18
C SER A 100 17.28 -3.84 6.17
N ILE A 101 16.68 -2.79 6.73
CA ILE A 101 15.65 -2.92 7.78
C ILE A 101 14.40 -2.09 7.52
N ASN A 102 14.46 -1.12 6.60
CA ASN A 102 13.29 -0.36 6.17
C ASN A 102 13.17 -0.50 4.66
N ALA A 103 11.94 -0.57 4.15
CA ALA A 103 11.69 -0.48 2.73
C ALA A 103 10.54 0.47 2.43
N THR A 104 10.63 1.15 1.30
CA THR A 104 9.51 1.87 0.70
C THR A 104 9.10 1.11 -0.55
N VAL A 105 7.83 0.73 -0.64
CA VAL A 105 7.27 0.04 -1.81
C VAL A 105 6.19 0.92 -2.40
N ARG A 106 6.28 1.20 -3.70
CA ARG A 106 5.22 1.90 -4.45
C ARG A 106 4.46 0.90 -5.28
N LEU A 107 3.14 0.95 -5.20
CA LEU A 107 2.28 -0.03 -5.84
C LEU A 107 1.12 0.65 -6.56
N TRP A 108 0.61 -0.05 -7.57
CA TRP A 108 -0.74 0.12 -8.09
C TRP A 108 -1.58 -1.01 -7.51
N GLU A 109 -2.73 -0.70 -6.97
CA GLU A 109 -3.67 -1.67 -6.40
C GLU A 109 -5.01 -1.52 -7.13
N VAL A 110 -5.61 -2.64 -7.55
CA VAL A 110 -6.95 -2.67 -8.14
C VAL A 110 -7.87 -3.38 -7.16
N TRP A 111 -8.82 -2.61 -6.64
CA TRP A 111 -9.79 -3.05 -5.66
C TRP A 111 -11.16 -3.14 -6.30
N ASP A 112 -11.88 -4.21 -5.97
CA ASP A 112 -13.31 -4.29 -6.18
C ASP A 112 -14.03 -4.04 -4.86
N ILE A 113 -14.95 -3.08 -4.85
CA ILE A 113 -15.51 -2.51 -3.62
C ILE A 113 -17.03 -2.51 -3.72
N THR A 114 -17.66 -3.31 -2.85
CA THR A 114 -19.10 -3.36 -2.70
C THR A 114 -19.49 -2.72 -1.37
N ARG A 115 -20.33 -1.69 -1.40
CA ARG A 115 -20.89 -1.07 -0.20
C ARG A 115 -22.14 -1.83 0.21
N VAL A 116 -22.15 -2.29 1.46
CA VAL A 116 -23.26 -3.06 2.02
C VAL A 116 -23.74 -2.38 3.29
N GLY A 117 -25.05 -2.24 3.47
CA GLY A 117 -25.60 -1.76 4.74
C GLY A 117 -25.22 -2.69 5.88
N ALA A 118 -24.59 -2.16 6.92
CA ALA A 118 -24.07 -2.99 8.02
C ALA A 118 -25.19 -3.62 8.87
N ALA A 119 -26.39 -3.04 8.85
CA ALA A 119 -27.53 -3.51 9.64
C ALA A 119 -28.45 -4.50 8.90
N ASP A 120 -28.60 -4.34 7.58
CA ASP A 120 -29.56 -5.07 6.76
C ASP A 120 -28.91 -5.98 5.71
N GLY A 121 -27.60 -5.84 5.49
CA GLY A 121 -26.88 -6.62 4.48
C GLY A 121 -27.22 -6.25 3.05
N ILE A 122 -27.94 -5.15 2.82
CA ILE A 122 -28.39 -4.75 1.48
C ILE A 122 -27.24 -4.05 0.76
N GLU A 123 -26.95 -4.49 -0.46
CA GLU A 123 -26.01 -3.82 -1.34
C GLU A 123 -26.52 -2.42 -1.71
N LYS A 124 -25.66 -1.41 -1.55
CA LYS A 124 -25.95 0.00 -1.82
C LYS A 124 -25.21 0.54 -3.03
N GLY A 125 -24.20 -0.19 -3.50
CA GLY A 125 -23.44 0.18 -4.68
C GLY A 125 -22.15 -0.63 -4.78
N HIS A 126 -21.62 -0.65 -6.00
CA HIS A 126 -20.46 -1.43 -6.37
C HIS A 126 -19.54 -0.57 -7.24
N THR A 127 -18.23 -0.65 -7.03
CA THR A 127 -17.27 0.15 -7.78
C THR A 127 -15.90 -0.49 -7.77
N THR A 128 -15.18 -0.37 -8.88
CA THR A 128 -13.75 -0.67 -8.93
C THR A 128 -12.96 0.58 -8.58
N SER A 129 -11.88 0.43 -7.81
CA SER A 129 -10.98 1.52 -7.46
C SER A 129 -9.53 1.15 -7.75
N ILE A 130 -8.87 1.99 -8.55
CA ILE A 130 -7.43 1.90 -8.77
C ILE A 130 -6.76 2.87 -7.80
N GLN A 131 -5.80 2.38 -7.01
CA GLN A 131 -5.10 3.17 -6.00
C GLN A 131 -3.61 3.15 -6.26
N HIS A 132 -2.98 4.31 -6.25
CA HIS A 132 -1.53 4.41 -6.20
C HIS A 132 -1.11 4.60 -4.77
N THR A 133 -0.35 3.66 -4.25
CA THR A 133 -0.06 3.59 -2.82
C THR A 133 1.43 3.52 -2.54
N ILE A 134 1.79 3.98 -1.35
CA ILE A 134 3.11 3.79 -0.78
C ILE A 134 2.93 2.97 0.50
N LEU A 135 3.63 1.84 0.55
CA LEU A 135 3.80 1.07 1.77
C LEU A 135 5.18 1.35 2.36
N GLN A 136 5.19 1.64 3.66
CA GLN A 136 6.39 1.67 4.46
C GLN A 136 6.51 0.33 5.17
N MET A 137 7.55 -0.43 4.85
CA MET A 137 7.82 -1.74 5.42
C MET A 137 9.00 -1.67 6.38
N ARG A 138 8.99 -2.53 7.40
CA ARG A 138 10.09 -2.65 8.36
C ARG A 138 10.36 -4.10 8.72
N MET A 139 11.64 -4.47 8.81
CA MET A 139 12.08 -5.74 9.37
C MET A 139 11.99 -5.67 10.89
N VAL A 140 11.16 -6.54 11.47
CA VAL A 140 10.95 -6.70 12.92
C VAL A 140 11.02 -8.19 13.24
N ASP A 141 11.91 -8.57 14.14
CA ASP A 141 12.10 -9.96 14.59
C ASP A 141 12.22 -10.98 13.43
N GLY A 142 12.91 -10.58 12.35
CA GLY A 142 13.13 -11.43 11.17
C GLY A 142 11.95 -11.49 10.19
N ARG A 143 10.95 -10.62 10.35
CA ARG A 143 9.80 -10.51 9.43
C ARG A 143 9.62 -9.08 8.94
N TRP A 144 9.32 -8.93 7.65
CA TRP A 144 8.85 -7.67 7.09
C TRP A 144 7.38 -7.44 7.44
N ILE A 145 7.07 -6.28 8.02
CA ILE A 145 5.70 -5.87 8.32
C ILE A 145 5.43 -4.45 7.80
N CYS A 146 4.18 -4.15 7.48
CA CYS A 146 3.75 -2.80 7.11
C CYS A 146 3.68 -1.91 8.35
N ILE A 147 4.42 -0.80 8.35
CA ILE A 147 4.39 0.20 9.43
C ILE A 147 3.56 1.43 9.07
N GLY A 148 3.14 1.54 7.82
CA GLY A 148 2.31 2.64 7.35
C GLY A 148 1.94 2.50 5.88
N ARG A 149 0.70 2.83 5.56
CA ARG A 149 0.19 2.92 4.19
C ARG A 149 -0.29 4.33 3.87
N SER A 150 -0.05 4.79 2.64
CA SER A 150 -0.56 6.07 2.17
C SER A 150 -1.04 5.97 0.72
N ILE A 151 -2.29 6.37 0.49
CA ILE A 151 -2.89 6.47 -0.85
C ILE A 151 -2.49 7.84 -1.43
N MET A 152 -1.75 7.82 -2.53
CA MET A 152 -1.27 9.01 -3.24
C MET A 152 -2.31 9.55 -4.22
N SER A 153 -2.95 8.66 -4.96
CA SER A 153 -4.03 8.97 -5.87
C SER A 153 -5.01 7.80 -5.94
N GLN A 154 -6.25 8.10 -6.25
CA GLN A 154 -7.34 7.15 -6.38
C GLN A 154 -8.15 7.50 -7.61
N GLU A 155 -8.42 6.49 -8.44
CA GLU A 155 -9.25 6.59 -9.62
C GLU A 155 -10.40 5.59 -9.53
N THR A 156 -11.58 5.99 -9.99
CA THR A 156 -12.76 5.13 -10.13
C THR A 156 -13.10 5.11 -11.61
N PRO A 157 -12.91 3.99 -12.32
CA PRO A 157 -13.26 3.90 -13.73
C PRO A 157 -14.75 4.23 -13.92
N ILE A 158 -15.06 5.11 -14.86
CA ILE A 158 -16.44 5.37 -15.29
C ILE A 158 -16.82 4.18 -16.19
N PRO A 159 -17.98 3.52 -15.97
CA PRO A 159 -18.43 2.46 -16.88
C PRO A 159 -18.50 3.01 -18.31
N ASP A 160 -17.90 2.30 -19.27
CA ASP A 160 -18.00 2.67 -20.68
C ASP A 160 -19.49 2.78 -21.05
N GLU A 161 -19.91 3.92 -21.61
CA GLU A 161 -21.28 4.10 -22.10
C GLU A 161 -21.61 2.98 -23.08
N GLU A 162 -22.65 2.18 -22.81
CA GLU A 162 -23.15 1.19 -23.76
C GLU A 162 -23.37 1.87 -25.11
N PRO A 163 -22.90 1.30 -26.24
CA PRO A 163 -23.14 1.89 -27.55
C PRO A 163 -24.64 2.02 -27.75
N SER A 164 -25.11 3.26 -27.86
CA SER A 164 -26.52 3.57 -28.11
C SER A 164 -27.01 2.75 -29.31
N PRO A 165 -28.18 2.08 -29.21
CA PRO A 165 -28.69 1.28 -30.31
C PRO A 165 -28.83 2.19 -31.54
N THR A 166 -28.11 1.86 -32.59
CA THR A 166 -28.19 2.54 -33.87
C THR A 166 -29.62 2.32 -34.38
N VAL A 167 -30.46 3.35 -34.29
CA VAL A 167 -31.80 3.31 -34.88
C VAL A 167 -31.60 3.40 -36.38
N ASP A 168 -31.67 2.26 -37.07
CA ASP A 168 -31.70 2.23 -38.52
C ASP A 168 -32.91 3.03 -39.03
N PRO A 169 -32.71 4.08 -39.85
CA PRO A 169 -33.83 4.76 -40.48
C PRO A 169 -34.43 3.86 -41.57
N ALA A 170 -35.75 3.64 -41.46
CA ALA A 170 -36.57 2.94 -42.44
C ALA A 170 -36.70 3.69 -43.78
#